data_AF-W5QTA3-F1
#
_entry.id   AF-W5QTA3-F1
#
_cell.length_a   1.000
_cell.length_b   1.000
_cell.length_c   1.000
_cell.angle_alpha   90.00
_cell.angle_beta   90.00
_cell.angle_gamma   90.00
#
_symmetry.space_group_name_H-M   'P 1'
#
loop_
_entity.id
_entity.type
_entity.pdbx_description
1 polymer ?
#
loop_
_entity_poly.entity_id
_entity_poly.type
_entity_poly.pdbx_seq_one_letter_code
_entity_poly.pdbx_strand_id
1 'polypeptide(L)'
;MNETNHIGNVNEIQIDCDYTSKSRATYYQFLEAIKSQLSTIHYQLSTTIRLHQLSMPVPPVDYGVLMVYNTGDPRKWQERNPILDYRDVYPYLSKLSQYQLPLAAAYPVYQWIRNIQNVRIEHTVEAAEILKVKKALEQERPNLSKAIITYHLETDNIKRYKTKTYEEIYRH
;
A
#
# COMPACT_ATOMS: atom_id res chain seq x y z
N MET A 1 26.96 -0.51 3.46
CA MET A 1 26.66 -1.68 2.61
C MET A 1 26.18 -2.78 3.55
N ASN A 2 25.03 -3.44 3.30
CA ASN A 2 24.61 -4.53 4.17
C ASN A 2 25.53 -5.75 4.00
N GLU A 3 25.79 -6.48 5.08
CA GLU A 3 26.76 -7.58 5.09
C GLU A 3 26.32 -8.76 4.22
N THR A 4 25.01 -8.98 4.11
CA THR A 4 24.43 -10.17 3.46
C THR A 4 24.24 -10.01 1.96
N ASN A 5 23.73 -8.86 1.50
CA ASN A 5 23.30 -8.67 0.11
C ASN A 5 24.18 -7.67 -0.66
N HIS A 6 25.23 -7.14 -0.01
CA HIS A 6 26.13 -6.12 -0.55
C HIS A 6 25.41 -4.87 -1.09
N ILE A 7 24.26 -4.52 -0.50
CA ILE A 7 23.47 -3.36 -0.89
C ILE A 7 24.05 -2.13 -0.18
N GLY A 8 24.67 -1.24 -0.96
CA GLY A 8 25.14 0.08 -0.51
C GLY A 8 24.02 1.11 -0.47
N ASN A 9 24.29 2.28 0.14
CA ASN A 9 23.42 3.46 0.10
C ASN A 9 21.97 3.24 0.55
N VAL A 10 21.76 2.30 1.49
CA VAL A 10 20.48 2.19 2.19
C VAL A 10 20.29 3.46 3.02
N ASN A 11 19.10 4.05 2.93
CA ASN A 11 18.73 5.28 3.65
C ASN A 11 17.36 5.16 4.33
N GLU A 12 16.71 4.00 4.21
CA GLU A 12 15.36 3.76 4.71
C GLU A 12 15.18 2.30 5.14
N ILE A 13 14.36 2.09 6.18
CA ILE A 13 13.75 0.80 6.51
C ILE A 13 12.24 0.96 6.49
N GLN A 14 11.55 0.05 5.77
CA GLN A 14 10.11 -0.09 5.83
C GLN A 14 9.73 -1.31 6.66
N ILE A 15 8.80 -1.14 7.60
CA ILE A 15 8.20 -2.23 8.36
C ILE A 15 6.84 -2.58 7.73
N ASP A 16 6.73 -3.79 7.17
CA ASP A 16 5.45 -4.31 6.70
C ASP A 16 4.82 -5.17 7.80
N CYS A 17 3.83 -4.62 8.51
CA CYS A 17 3.16 -5.31 9.60
C CYS A 17 1.71 -4.86 9.74
N ASP A 18 0.80 -5.83 9.60
CA ASP A 18 -0.60 -5.63 9.95
C ASP A 18 -0.81 -5.67 11.45
N TYR A 19 -1.37 -4.58 12.00
CA TYR A 19 -1.74 -4.49 13.40
C TYR A 19 -3.24 -4.23 13.57
N THR A 20 -3.76 -4.67 14.71
CA THR A 20 -5.14 -4.48 15.14
C THR A 20 -5.21 -3.47 16.27
N SER A 21 -6.41 -3.06 16.70
CA SER A 21 -6.57 -2.22 17.90
C SER A 21 -5.93 -2.84 19.15
N LYS A 22 -5.85 -4.18 19.24
CA LYS A 22 -5.23 -4.91 20.37
C LYS A 22 -3.71 -4.87 20.33
N SER A 23 -3.10 -5.01 19.15
CA SER A 23 -1.64 -5.06 18.99
C SER A 23 -1.01 -3.70 18.68
N ARG A 24 -1.81 -2.66 18.37
CA ARG A 24 -1.34 -1.33 17.99
C ARG A 24 -0.36 -0.72 18.99
N ALA A 25 -0.65 -0.80 20.29
CA ALA A 25 0.21 -0.20 21.31
C ALA A 25 1.61 -0.83 21.30
N THR A 26 1.69 -2.16 21.27
CA THR A 26 2.95 -2.90 21.17
C THR A 26 3.68 -2.60 19.86
N TYR A 27 2.96 -2.53 18.75
CA TYR A 27 3.55 -2.19 17.45
C TYR A 27 4.13 -0.78 17.44
N TYR A 28 3.47 0.19 18.07
CA TYR A 28 3.95 1.57 18.10
C TYR A 28 5.19 1.72 18.97
N GLN A 29 5.25 1.04 20.11
CA GLN A 29 6.45 0.98 20.93
C GLN A 29 7.64 0.36 20.17
N PHE A 30 7.38 -0.67 19.36
CA PHE A 30 8.40 -1.26 18.48
C PHE A 30 8.89 -0.26 17.42
N LEU A 31 7.98 0.48 16.77
CA LEU A 31 8.34 1.51 15.81
C LEU A 31 9.13 2.67 16.45
N GLU A 32 8.77 3.10 17.67
CA GLU A 32 9.52 4.11 18.43
C GLU A 32 10.94 3.64 18.74
N ALA A 33 11.10 2.38 19.16
CA ALA A 33 12.41 1.80 19.42
C ALA A 33 13.27 1.79 18.15
N ILE A 34 12.71 1.38 17.01
CA ILE A 34 13.42 1.43 15.72
C ILE A 34 13.77 2.86 15.33
N LYS A 35 12.80 3.78 15.40
CA LYS A 35 12.99 5.18 15.01
C LYS A 35 14.12 5.83 15.80
N SER A 36 14.21 5.53 17.10
CA SER A 36 15.30 5.97 17.96
C SER A 36 16.67 5.49 17.44
N GLN A 37 16.79 4.21 17.09
CA GLN A 37 18.04 3.66 16.53
C GLN A 37 18.38 4.30 15.18
N LEU A 38 17.41 4.40 14.27
CA LEU A 38 17.63 4.92 12.91
C LEU A 38 17.97 6.40 12.87
N SER A 39 17.48 7.18 13.84
CA SER A 39 17.81 8.60 13.95
C SER A 39 19.31 8.85 14.12
N THR A 40 20.05 7.92 14.75
CA THR A 40 21.51 8.04 14.99
C THR A 40 22.34 7.92 13.71
N ILE A 41 21.77 7.30 12.67
CA ILE A 41 22.41 7.08 11.36
C ILE A 41 21.70 7.82 10.23
N HIS A 42 20.75 8.70 10.56
CA HIS A 42 19.93 9.49 9.63
C HIS A 42 19.15 8.66 8.60
N TYR A 43 18.63 7.50 9.00
CA TYR A 43 17.78 6.67 8.14
C TYR A 43 16.31 6.99 8.36
N GLN A 44 15.53 6.91 7.28
CA GLN A 44 14.07 7.04 7.32
C GLN A 44 13.42 5.74 7.80
N LEU A 45 12.28 5.88 8.48
CA LEU A 45 11.41 4.78 8.86
C LEU A 45 10.05 4.95 8.18
N SER A 46 9.57 3.89 7.54
CA SER A 46 8.22 3.83 7.00
C SER A 46 7.49 2.57 7.44
N THR A 47 6.16 2.57 7.31
CA THR A 47 5.32 1.38 7.57
C THR A 47 4.23 1.24 6.54
N THR A 48 3.82 0.01 6.24
CA THR A 48 2.57 -0.22 5.50
C THR A 48 1.35 0.17 6.35
N ILE A 49 0.33 0.71 5.69
CA ILE A 49 -0.93 1.16 6.30
C ILE A 49 -2.09 0.62 5.45
N ARG A 50 -2.98 -0.17 6.04
CA ARG A 50 -4.25 -0.58 5.43
C ARG A 50 -5.28 0.53 5.52
N LEU A 51 -6.24 0.55 4.59
CA LEU A 51 -7.33 1.53 4.56
C LEU A 51 -8.06 1.71 5.90
N HIS A 52 -8.38 0.61 6.59
CA HIS A 52 -9.07 0.67 7.88
C HIS A 52 -8.21 1.26 9.02
N GLN A 53 -6.88 1.23 8.90
CA GLN A 53 -5.97 1.83 9.88
C GLN A 53 -5.90 3.35 9.77
N LEU A 54 -6.44 3.96 8.70
CA LEU A 54 -6.63 5.42 8.61
C LEU A 54 -7.59 5.96 9.69
N SER A 55 -8.39 5.09 10.32
CA SER A 55 -9.24 5.45 11.47
C SER A 55 -8.55 5.27 12.83
N MET A 56 -7.27 4.89 12.85
CA MET A 56 -6.46 4.72 14.06
C MET A 56 -5.51 5.92 14.22
N PRO A 57 -4.89 6.10 15.41
CA PRO A 57 -3.80 7.05 15.56
C PRO A 57 -2.70 6.85 14.52
N VAL A 58 -1.88 7.87 14.30
CA VAL A 58 -0.75 7.81 13.37
C VAL A 58 0.39 6.98 13.98
N PRO A 59 1.00 6.03 13.24
CA PRO A 59 2.19 5.33 13.69
C PRO A 59 3.41 6.28 13.75
N PRO A 60 4.35 6.08 14.69
CA PRO A 60 5.49 6.96 14.91
C PRO A 60 6.61 6.69 13.89
N VAL A 61 6.35 7.00 12.62
CA VAL A 61 7.26 6.82 11.48
C VAL A 61 7.39 8.14 10.69
N ASP A 62 8.19 8.17 9.63
CA ASP A 62 8.37 9.36 8.80
C ASP A 62 7.29 9.48 7.72
N TYR A 63 6.89 8.34 7.13
CA TYR A 63 5.74 8.26 6.24
C TYR A 63 5.14 6.85 6.21
N GLY A 64 3.92 6.74 5.67
CA GLY A 64 3.21 5.47 5.51
C GLY A 64 3.02 5.07 4.05
N VAL A 65 3.03 3.78 3.78
CA VAL A 65 2.64 3.22 2.48
C VAL A 65 1.21 2.76 2.57
N LEU A 66 0.29 3.53 1.96
CA LEU A 66 -1.11 3.20 1.92
C LEU A 66 -1.34 2.05 0.93
N MET A 67 -1.74 0.89 1.45
CA MET A 67 -2.04 -0.30 0.68
C MET A 67 -3.43 -0.15 0.03
N VAL A 68 -3.46 0.32 -1.21
CA VAL A 68 -4.70 0.48 -2.00
C VAL A 68 -4.97 -0.78 -2.80
N TYR A 69 -4.91 -1.92 -2.12
CA TYR A 69 -5.12 -3.24 -2.68
C TYR A 69 -5.50 -4.23 -1.56
N ASN A 70 -5.92 -5.43 -1.94
CA ASN A 70 -6.49 -6.43 -1.04
C ASN A 70 -7.65 -5.84 -0.20
N THR A 71 -8.53 -5.07 -0.85
CA THR A 71 -9.58 -4.28 -0.18
C THR A 71 -10.75 -5.14 0.28
N GLY A 72 -11.03 -6.26 -0.40
CA GLY A 72 -12.17 -7.13 -0.13
C GLY A 72 -11.80 -8.40 0.62
N ASP A 73 -12.82 -9.10 1.15
CA ASP A 73 -12.64 -10.43 1.73
C ASP A 73 -12.35 -11.44 0.60
N PRO A 74 -11.17 -12.09 0.57
CA PRO A 74 -10.82 -13.03 -0.47
C PRO A 74 -11.77 -14.23 -0.57
N ARG A 75 -12.54 -14.52 0.50
CA ARG A 75 -13.56 -15.57 0.55
C ARG A 75 -14.87 -15.17 -0.14
N LYS A 76 -15.16 -13.85 -0.21
CA LYS A 76 -16.37 -13.29 -0.86
C LYS A 76 -16.06 -12.79 -2.27
N TRP A 77 -15.50 -13.67 -3.08
CA TRP A 77 -14.92 -13.32 -4.38
C TRP A 77 -15.93 -13.16 -5.52
N GLN A 78 -17.19 -13.51 -5.33
CA GLN A 78 -18.22 -13.48 -6.38
C GLN A 78 -18.88 -12.11 -6.54
N GLU A 79 -18.87 -11.27 -5.50
CA GLU A 79 -19.64 -10.00 -5.50
C GLU A 79 -18.79 -8.77 -5.87
N ARG A 80 -17.53 -8.78 -5.45
CA ARG A 80 -16.58 -7.68 -5.63
C ARG A 80 -15.20 -8.24 -5.88
N ASN A 81 -14.40 -7.50 -6.63
CA ASN A 81 -13.01 -7.86 -6.84
C ASN A 81 -12.25 -7.68 -5.52
N PRO A 82 -11.72 -8.74 -4.90
CA PRO A 82 -11.09 -8.62 -3.60
C PRO A 82 -9.70 -7.96 -3.68
N ILE A 83 -9.12 -7.80 -4.89
CA ILE A 83 -7.87 -7.06 -5.08
C ILE A 83 -8.13 -5.56 -4.95
N LEU A 84 -9.09 -5.01 -5.69
CA LEU A 84 -9.47 -3.60 -5.59
C LEU A 84 -10.87 -3.37 -6.12
N ASP A 85 -11.67 -2.67 -5.33
CA ASP A 85 -12.97 -2.14 -5.73
C ASP A 85 -13.16 -0.76 -5.08
N TYR A 86 -13.55 0.25 -5.87
CA TYR A 86 -13.77 1.60 -5.37
C TYR A 86 -14.74 1.64 -4.18
N ARG A 87 -15.73 0.74 -4.13
CA ARG A 87 -16.73 0.68 -3.05
C ARG A 87 -16.11 0.32 -1.70
N ASP A 88 -14.98 -0.38 -1.69
CA ASP A 88 -14.26 -0.74 -0.47
C ASP A 88 -13.31 0.38 -0.04
N VAL A 89 -12.87 1.23 -0.98
CA VAL A 89 -12.03 2.42 -0.70
C VAL A 89 -12.86 3.61 -0.22
N TYR A 90 -14.04 3.81 -0.82
CA TYR A 90 -14.91 4.97 -0.61
C TYR A 90 -15.15 5.35 0.87
N PRO A 91 -15.41 4.40 1.80
CA PRO A 91 -15.64 4.75 3.21
C PRO A 91 -14.45 5.44 3.89
N TYR A 92 -13.24 5.25 3.37
CA TYR A 92 -12.00 5.74 3.97
C TYR A 92 -11.51 7.07 3.39
N LEU A 93 -12.12 7.56 2.30
CA LEU A 93 -11.76 8.84 1.66
C LEU A 93 -11.83 10.01 2.65
N SER A 94 -12.91 10.08 3.43
CA SER A 94 -13.06 11.12 4.48
C SER A 94 -12.02 11.04 5.60
N LYS A 95 -11.43 9.86 5.85
CA LYS A 95 -10.38 9.66 6.86
C LYS A 95 -9.02 10.02 6.31
N LEU A 96 -8.79 9.75 5.04
CA LEU A 96 -7.55 10.06 4.33
C LEU A 96 -7.23 11.56 4.36
N SER A 97 -8.22 12.42 4.16
CA SER A 97 -8.05 13.88 4.21
C SER A 97 -7.68 14.41 5.61
N GLN A 98 -8.01 13.65 6.66
CA GLN A 98 -7.71 13.99 8.06
C GLN A 98 -6.41 13.34 8.59
N TYR A 99 -5.84 12.39 7.85
CA TYR A 99 -4.70 11.60 8.31
C TYR A 99 -3.38 12.36 8.16
N GLN A 100 -2.77 12.78 9.26
CA GLN A 100 -1.66 13.74 9.21
C GLN A 100 -0.32 13.15 8.73
N LEU A 101 -0.12 11.83 8.83
CA LEU A 101 1.12 11.20 8.38
C LEU A 101 1.28 11.36 6.86
N PRO A 102 2.44 11.76 6.32
CA PRO A 102 2.72 11.68 4.89
C PRO A 102 2.48 10.27 4.35
N LEU A 103 1.88 10.14 3.17
CA LEU A 103 1.54 8.84 2.58
C LEU A 103 2.06 8.72 1.15
N ALA A 104 2.43 7.50 0.78
CA ALA A 104 2.61 7.04 -0.59
C ALA A 104 1.55 5.97 -0.89
N ALA A 105 0.80 6.10 -1.99
CA ALA A 105 -0.18 5.09 -2.39
C ALA A 105 0.47 3.96 -3.19
N ALA A 106 0.18 2.71 -2.81
CA ALA A 106 0.56 1.53 -3.57
C ALA A 106 -0.67 0.91 -4.24
N TYR A 107 -0.62 0.73 -5.56
CA TYR A 107 -1.72 0.22 -6.39
C TYR A 107 -1.45 -1.21 -6.91
N PRO A 108 -2.50 -2.01 -7.17
CA PRO A 108 -2.35 -3.40 -7.55
C PRO A 108 -2.16 -3.55 -9.07
N VAL A 109 -0.91 -3.60 -9.50
CA VAL A 109 -0.55 -3.99 -10.88
C VAL A 109 -0.23 -5.49 -10.97
N TYR A 110 -0.93 -6.31 -10.19
CA TYR A 110 -0.75 -7.76 -10.12
C TYR A 110 -2.09 -8.49 -10.29
N GLN A 111 -2.01 -9.81 -10.38
CA GLN A 111 -3.17 -10.70 -10.42
C GLN A 111 -3.13 -11.73 -9.29
N TRP A 112 -4.30 -12.28 -8.98
CA TRP A 112 -4.44 -13.46 -8.14
C TRP A 112 -4.95 -14.62 -8.97
N ILE A 113 -4.25 -15.74 -8.93
CA ILE A 113 -4.73 -17.03 -9.43
C ILE A 113 -5.00 -17.90 -8.21
N ARG A 114 -6.24 -18.33 -8.02
CA ARG A 114 -6.66 -19.12 -6.85
C ARG A 114 -7.47 -20.33 -7.27
N ASN A 115 -7.27 -21.43 -6.58
CA ASN A 115 -8.13 -22.61 -6.71
C ASN A 115 -9.16 -22.60 -5.59
N ILE A 116 -10.43 -22.40 -5.93
CA ILE A 116 -11.53 -22.40 -4.97
C ILE A 116 -12.53 -23.46 -5.41
N GLN A 117 -12.82 -24.44 -4.55
CA GLN A 117 -13.75 -25.53 -4.85
C GLN A 117 -13.43 -26.24 -6.18
N ASN A 118 -12.14 -26.51 -6.44
CA ASN A 118 -11.61 -27.10 -7.68
C ASN A 118 -11.81 -26.26 -8.95
N VAL A 119 -12.18 -24.99 -8.83
CA VAL A 119 -12.25 -24.03 -9.93
C VAL A 119 -11.08 -23.06 -9.83
N ARG A 120 -10.33 -22.90 -10.94
CA ARG A 120 -9.31 -21.86 -11.07
C ARG A 120 -10.01 -20.53 -11.34
N ILE A 121 -9.80 -19.58 -10.44
CA ILE A 121 -10.36 -18.23 -10.52
C ILE A 121 -9.20 -17.25 -10.59
N GLU A 122 -9.30 -16.33 -11.55
CA GLU A 122 -8.33 -15.28 -11.77
C GLU A 122 -8.97 -13.94 -11.43
N HIS A 123 -8.38 -13.21 -10.49
CA HIS A 123 -8.74 -11.83 -10.22
C HIS A 123 -7.67 -10.92 -10.75
N THR A 124 -8.13 -9.91 -11.46
CA THR A 124 -7.29 -8.86 -12.02
C THR A 124 -8.03 -7.55 -11.90
N VAL A 125 -7.31 -6.44 -11.83
CA VAL A 125 -7.93 -5.11 -11.75
C VAL A 125 -7.78 -4.40 -13.08
N GLU A 126 -8.89 -3.89 -13.61
CA GLU A 126 -8.85 -3.07 -14.81
C GLU A 126 -8.18 -1.73 -14.51
N ALA A 127 -7.36 -1.23 -15.45
CA ALA A 127 -6.68 0.05 -15.28
C ALA A 127 -7.66 1.20 -14.99
N ALA A 128 -8.86 1.15 -15.59
CA ALA A 128 -9.91 2.14 -15.35
C ALA A 128 -10.33 2.22 -13.87
N GLU A 129 -10.38 1.09 -13.16
CA GLU A 129 -10.73 1.05 -11.74
C GLU A 129 -9.58 1.59 -10.87
N ILE A 130 -8.32 1.26 -11.20
CA ILE A 130 -7.13 1.81 -10.55
C ILE A 130 -7.11 3.34 -10.70
N LEU A 131 -7.30 3.85 -11.92
CA LEU A 131 -7.28 5.29 -12.21
C LEU A 131 -8.44 6.03 -11.55
N LYS A 132 -9.62 5.40 -11.48
CA LYS A 132 -10.78 5.93 -10.75
C LYS A 132 -10.48 6.07 -9.25
N VAL A 133 -9.89 5.05 -8.64
CA VAL A 133 -9.48 5.10 -7.22
C VAL A 133 -8.39 6.14 -7.01
N LYS A 134 -7.35 6.17 -7.87
CA LYS A 134 -6.28 7.17 -7.83
C LYS A 134 -6.84 8.59 -7.83
N LYS A 135 -7.73 8.89 -8.78
CA LYS A 135 -8.37 10.20 -8.89
C LYS A 135 -9.12 10.58 -7.61
N ALA A 136 -9.85 9.65 -7.01
CA ALA A 136 -10.59 9.91 -5.79
C ALA A 136 -9.66 10.16 -4.58
N LEU A 137 -8.57 9.40 -4.46
CA LEU A 137 -7.57 9.61 -3.42
C LEU A 137 -6.86 10.97 -3.56
N GLU A 138 -6.49 11.35 -4.79
CA GLU A 138 -5.81 12.62 -5.08
C GLU A 138 -6.73 13.83 -4.91
N GLN A 139 -8.04 13.68 -5.11
CA GLN A 139 -9.03 14.72 -4.79
C GLN A 139 -9.07 15.03 -3.29
N GLU A 140 -9.02 14.00 -2.44
CA GLU A 140 -9.00 14.16 -0.99
C GLU A 140 -7.63 14.61 -0.47
N ARG A 141 -6.56 14.17 -1.13
CA ARG A 141 -5.19 14.44 -0.70
C ARG A 141 -4.24 14.60 -1.91
N PRO A 142 -4.08 15.84 -2.43
CA PRO A 142 -3.26 16.10 -3.61
C PRO A 142 -1.77 15.71 -3.47
N ASN A 143 -1.23 15.71 -2.24
CA ASN A 143 0.17 15.44 -1.95
C ASN A 143 0.43 13.97 -1.52
N LEU A 144 -0.32 13.02 -2.07
CA LEU A 144 -0.17 11.57 -1.78
C LEU A 144 1.13 10.94 -2.33
N SER A 145 2.06 11.78 -2.78
CA SER A 145 2.99 11.43 -3.83
C SER A 145 4.36 12.05 -3.65
N LYS A 146 5.28 11.24 -3.12
CA LYS A 146 6.73 11.43 -3.21
C LYS A 146 7.50 10.14 -3.50
N ALA A 147 6.87 8.98 -3.34
CA ALA A 147 7.46 7.66 -3.60
C ALA A 147 6.45 6.81 -4.37
N ILE A 148 6.89 6.23 -5.48
CA ILE A 148 6.12 5.27 -6.27
C ILE A 148 6.55 3.89 -5.81
N ILE A 149 5.62 3.08 -5.33
CA ILE A 149 5.87 1.68 -4.98
C ILE A 149 5.12 0.79 -5.96
N THR A 150 5.90 0.00 -6.70
CA THR A 150 5.39 -1.01 -7.63
C THR A 150 5.27 -2.35 -6.93
N TYR A 151 4.11 -2.98 -7.03
CA TYR A 151 3.90 -4.31 -6.46
C TYR A 151 4.09 -5.39 -7.53
N HIS A 152 4.89 -6.40 -7.22
CA HIS A 152 5.10 -7.64 -8.01
C HIS A 152 5.64 -7.45 -9.45
N LEU A 153 6.97 -7.41 -9.58
CA LEU A 153 7.71 -7.19 -10.84
C LEU A 153 7.81 -8.44 -11.74
N GLU A 154 6.77 -9.26 -11.81
CA GLU A 154 6.76 -10.38 -12.77
C GLU A 154 6.50 -9.89 -14.20
N THR A 155 7.14 -10.52 -15.19
CA THR A 155 7.04 -10.14 -16.62
C THR A 155 5.60 -10.02 -17.10
N ASP A 156 4.72 -10.94 -16.70
CA ASP A 156 3.31 -10.94 -17.10
C ASP A 156 2.55 -9.76 -16.47
N ASN A 157 2.90 -9.39 -15.23
CA ASN A 157 2.36 -8.22 -14.55
C ASN A 157 2.90 -6.90 -15.12
N ILE A 158 4.16 -6.86 -15.56
CA ILE A 158 4.81 -5.69 -16.17
C ILE A 158 4.32 -5.44 -17.60
N LYS A 159 3.98 -6.48 -18.34
CA LYS A 159 3.46 -6.37 -19.72
C LYS A 159 1.93 -6.28 -19.79
N ARG A 160 1.25 -6.29 -18.64
CA ARG A 160 -0.20 -6.36 -18.54
C ARG A 160 -0.90 -5.15 -19.16
N TYR A 161 -0.40 -3.95 -18.86
CA TYR A 161 -0.94 -2.71 -19.41
C TYR A 161 0.00 -2.11 -20.47
N LYS A 162 -0.50 -1.15 -21.25
CA LYS A 162 0.37 -0.36 -22.12
C LYS A 162 1.28 0.52 -21.27
N THR A 163 2.50 0.82 -21.72
CA THR A 163 3.45 1.70 -21.02
C THR A 163 2.81 2.99 -20.53
N LYS A 164 2.02 3.65 -21.40
CA LYS A 164 1.27 4.87 -21.06
C LYS A 164 0.36 4.70 -19.84
N THR A 165 -0.23 3.53 -19.65
CA THR A 165 -1.11 3.26 -18.50
C THR A 165 -0.31 3.12 -17.21
N TYR A 166 0.87 2.49 -17.23
CA TYR A 166 1.75 2.48 -16.05
C TYR A 166 2.22 3.90 -15.71
N GLU A 167 2.55 4.70 -16.73
CA GLU A 167 2.87 6.12 -16.53
C GLU A 167 1.69 6.86 -15.90
N GLU A 168 0.45 6.66 -16.37
CA GLU A 168 -0.74 7.30 -15.77
C GLU A 168 -1.01 6.84 -14.33
N ILE A 169 -0.77 5.56 -14.01
CA ILE A 169 -0.96 5.02 -12.66
C ILE A 169 0.07 5.59 -11.69
N TYR A 170 1.32 5.72 -12.12
CA TYR A 170 2.45 6.03 -11.24
C TYR A 170 2.93 7.47 -11.32
N ARG A 171 2.53 8.22 -12.35
CA ARG A 171 2.85 9.65 -12.43
C ARG A 171 1.99 10.43 -11.44
N HIS A 172 2.68 11.28 -10.71
CA HIS A 172 2.12 12.23 -9.78
C HIS A 172 2.46 13.65 -10.22
#